data_AF-A0A7X7DTI0-F1
#
_entry.id   AF-A0A7X7DTI0-F1
#
_cell.length_a   1.000
_cell.length_b   1.000
_cell.length_c   1.000
_cell.angle_alpha   90.00
_cell.angle_beta   90.00
_cell.angle_gamma   90.00
#
_symmetry.space_group_name_H-M   'P 1'
#
loop_
_entity.id
_entity.type
_entity.pdbx_description
1 polymer ?
#
loop_
_entity_poly.entity_id
_entity_poly.type
_entity_poly.pdbx_seq_one_letter_code
_entity_poly.pdbx_strand_id
1 'polypeptide(L)'
;MILPVILDIDDMTWFSADHHFGHRSVLKFDRRPYADLDEMERDLVMKHNATVPPNGATVIFLGDVVYPKGDRETDWRDIVRSLHGDRKILLAGNHDASLEKRFSKVFDAVLPEGVPLTVRLRGREVRCVHSPENLCKRIYPGFDDLPSGYADVLLTLEYGNERIEGEWLCGHVHTVFRKLGSIVNVGVDAWDYAPVSVADAFALLDDSRIGIPGRKGFDGDFGEAG
;
A
#
# COMPACT_ATOMS: atom_id res chain seq x y z
N MET A 1 18.93 -8.51 15.47
CA MET A 1 18.81 -8.53 14.00
C MET A 1 17.50 -9.21 13.68
N ILE A 2 16.52 -8.47 13.14
CA ILE A 2 15.25 -9.05 12.71
C ILE A 2 15.54 -9.88 11.45
N LEU A 3 15.08 -11.14 11.42
CA LEU A 3 15.30 -12.00 10.26
C LEU A 3 14.42 -11.53 9.09
N PRO A 4 14.96 -11.46 7.86
CA PRO A 4 14.15 -11.16 6.68
C PRO A 4 13.14 -12.28 6.46
N VAL A 5 11.91 -11.91 6.11
CA VAL A 5 10.84 -12.84 5.75
C VAL A 5 10.77 -12.92 4.23
N ILE A 6 10.88 -14.15 3.70
CA ILE A 6 10.67 -14.43 2.28
C ILE A 6 9.39 -15.26 2.16
N LEU A 7 8.44 -14.79 1.36
CA LEU A 7 7.20 -15.49 1.04
C LEU A 7 7.22 -15.93 -0.42
N ASP A 8 7.18 -17.24 -0.64
CA ASP A 8 6.87 -17.76 -1.98
C ASP A 8 5.39 -17.52 -2.27
N ILE A 9 5.12 -16.87 -3.40
CA ILE A 9 3.78 -16.53 -3.87
C ILE A 9 3.51 -17.16 -5.23
N ASP A 10 2.25 -17.13 -5.66
CA ASP A 10 1.79 -17.65 -6.95
C ASP A 10 0.92 -16.62 -7.69
N ASP A 11 0.39 -17.00 -8.86
CA ASP A 11 -0.47 -16.13 -9.68
C ASP A 11 -1.82 -15.81 -9.01
N MET A 12 -2.20 -16.53 -7.95
CA MET A 12 -3.39 -16.31 -7.14
C MET A 12 -3.07 -15.45 -5.90
N THR A 13 -2.18 -14.47 -6.08
CA THR A 13 -1.80 -13.50 -5.05
C THR A 13 -2.23 -12.10 -5.43
N TRP A 14 -2.82 -11.38 -4.46
CA TRP A 14 -3.18 -9.97 -4.56
C TRP A 14 -2.44 -9.16 -3.50
N PHE A 15 -2.20 -7.89 -3.82
CA PHE A 15 -1.65 -6.90 -2.92
C PHE A 15 -2.68 -5.82 -2.63
N SER A 16 -2.61 -5.23 -1.46
CA SER A 16 -3.40 -4.06 -1.12
C SER A 16 -2.73 -3.28 0.02
N ALA A 17 -3.11 -2.02 0.23
CA ALA A 17 -2.68 -1.21 1.37
C ALA A 17 -3.67 -0.05 1.56
N ASP A 18 -3.52 0.70 2.66
CA ASP A 18 -4.13 2.03 2.82
C ASP A 18 -5.67 2.03 2.75
N HIS A 19 -6.30 0.94 3.19
CA HIS A 19 -7.77 0.88 3.27
C HIS A 19 -8.30 1.94 4.24
N HIS A 20 -7.60 2.13 5.36
CA HIS A 20 -7.96 3.08 6.39
C HIS A 20 -9.40 2.91 6.90
N PHE A 21 -9.82 1.65 7.13
CA PHE A 21 -11.10 1.39 7.81
C PHE A 21 -11.13 2.12 9.16
N GLY A 22 -12.25 2.79 9.45
CA GLY A 22 -12.41 3.64 10.64
C GLY A 22 -11.83 5.06 10.54
N HIS A 23 -11.23 5.47 9.42
CA HIS A 23 -10.51 6.75 9.31
C HIS A 23 -11.33 7.85 8.62
N ARG A 24 -12.30 8.47 9.30
CA ARG A 24 -13.14 9.53 8.68
C ARG A 24 -12.35 10.67 8.02
N SER A 25 -11.25 11.11 8.62
CA SER A 25 -10.43 12.22 8.10
C SER A 25 -9.75 11.93 6.76
N VAL A 26 -9.55 10.65 6.42
CA VAL A 26 -8.91 10.24 5.15
C VAL A 26 -9.74 10.68 3.94
N LEU A 27 -11.07 10.79 4.09
CA LEU A 27 -11.98 11.24 3.03
C LEU A 27 -11.58 12.63 2.50
N LYS A 28 -11.33 13.57 3.41
CA LYS A 28 -10.89 14.94 3.07
C LYS A 28 -9.43 14.94 2.63
N PHE A 29 -8.56 14.27 3.39
CA PHE A 29 -7.11 14.27 3.14
C PHE A 29 -6.76 13.72 1.74
N ASP A 30 -7.35 12.59 1.35
CA ASP A 30 -7.12 11.95 0.04
C ASP A 30 -8.08 12.38 -1.06
N ARG A 31 -9.06 13.23 -0.75
CA ARG A 31 -10.18 13.54 -1.65
C ARG A 31 -10.84 12.25 -2.15
N ARG A 32 -11.08 11.31 -1.23
CA ARG A 32 -11.76 10.05 -1.58
C ARG A 32 -13.19 10.35 -2.02
N PRO A 33 -13.70 9.70 -3.08
CA PRO A 33 -14.97 10.06 -3.71
C PRO A 33 -16.18 9.47 -2.96
N TYR A 34 -16.21 9.57 -1.64
CA TYR A 34 -17.29 9.05 -0.80
C TYR A 34 -17.86 10.18 0.06
N ALA A 35 -19.18 10.18 0.24
CA ALA A 35 -19.87 11.18 1.04
C ALA A 35 -19.57 11.03 2.53
N ASP A 36 -19.39 9.78 2.99
CA ASP A 36 -19.08 9.48 4.38
C ASP A 36 -18.26 8.18 4.55
N LEU A 37 -17.93 7.90 5.81
CA LEU A 37 -17.13 6.74 6.18
C LEU A 37 -17.87 5.43 5.86
N ASP A 38 -19.17 5.35 6.15
CA ASP A 38 -19.92 4.11 5.96
C ASP A 38 -20.03 3.77 4.45
N GLU A 39 -20.17 4.77 3.58
CA GLU A 39 -20.11 4.59 2.12
C GLU A 39 -18.75 4.09 1.65
N MET A 40 -17.66 4.70 2.10
CA MET A 40 -16.31 4.27 1.76
C MET A 40 -16.06 2.81 2.16
N GLU A 41 -16.41 2.44 3.40
CA GLU A 41 -16.15 1.09 3.90
C GLU A 41 -16.95 0.04 3.14
N ARG A 42 -18.23 0.33 2.85
CA ARG A 42 -19.07 -0.56 2.02
C ARG A 42 -18.50 -0.73 0.61
N ASP A 43 -18.09 0.35 -0.04
CA ASP A 43 -17.55 0.30 -1.40
C ASP A 43 -16.21 -0.44 -1.46
N LEU A 44 -15.31 -0.19 -0.50
CA LEU A 44 -14.04 -0.90 -0.38
C LEU A 44 -14.24 -2.41 -0.21
N VAL A 45 -15.14 -2.84 0.68
CA VAL A 45 -15.46 -4.27 0.85
C VAL A 45 -16.03 -4.86 -0.44
N MET A 46 -16.96 -4.15 -1.09
CA MET A 46 -17.59 -4.60 -2.33
C MET A 46 -16.56 -4.77 -3.45
N LYS A 47 -15.68 -3.79 -3.65
CA LYS A 47 -14.61 -3.82 -4.66
C LYS A 47 -13.55 -4.87 -4.35
N HIS A 48 -13.15 -5.00 -3.09
CA HIS A 48 -12.26 -6.08 -2.66
C HIS A 48 -12.84 -7.44 -3.03
N ASN A 49 -14.09 -7.69 -2.67
CA ASN A 49 -14.74 -8.99 -2.89
C ASN A 49 -15.08 -9.26 -4.36
N ALA A 50 -15.23 -8.22 -5.17
CA ALA A 50 -15.38 -8.35 -6.62
C ALA A 50 -14.05 -8.70 -7.31
N THR A 51 -12.91 -8.26 -6.78
CA THR A 51 -11.59 -8.45 -7.40
C THR A 51 -10.87 -9.70 -6.88
N VAL A 52 -11.02 -10.02 -5.59
CA VAL A 52 -10.32 -11.14 -4.95
C VAL A 52 -11.26 -12.35 -4.89
N PRO A 53 -10.84 -13.52 -5.41
CA PRO A 53 -11.59 -14.76 -5.24
C PRO A 53 -11.74 -15.13 -3.76
N PRO A 54 -12.91 -15.65 -3.34
CA PRO A 54 -13.13 -16.02 -1.94
C PRO A 54 -12.23 -17.18 -1.49
N ASN A 55 -11.88 -18.10 -2.40
CA ASN A 55 -11.12 -19.31 -2.11
C ASN A 55 -9.85 -19.38 -2.97
N GLY A 56 -8.78 -19.95 -2.42
CA GLY A 56 -7.50 -20.18 -3.12
C GLY A 56 -6.65 -18.92 -3.34
N ALA A 57 -7.15 -17.73 -3.00
CA ALA A 57 -6.42 -16.48 -3.11
C ALA A 57 -5.63 -16.16 -1.84
N THR A 58 -4.40 -15.69 -1.99
CA THR A 58 -3.64 -15.02 -0.92
C THR A 58 -3.70 -13.50 -1.11
N VAL A 59 -4.00 -12.76 -0.05
CA VAL A 59 -3.93 -11.29 -0.04
C VAL A 59 -2.86 -10.82 0.93
N ILE A 60 -1.92 -10.01 0.42
CA ILE A 60 -0.84 -9.41 1.19
C ILE A 60 -1.13 -7.91 1.33
N PHE A 61 -1.40 -7.50 2.57
CA PHE A 61 -1.68 -6.12 2.93
C PHE A 61 -0.38 -5.44 3.34
N LEU A 62 0.01 -4.37 2.65
CA LEU A 62 1.21 -3.58 2.94
C LEU A 62 0.89 -2.35 3.79
N GLY A 63 0.14 -2.58 4.86
CA GLY A 63 -0.07 -1.60 5.94
C GLY A 63 -1.32 -0.74 5.81
N ASP A 64 -1.57 -0.01 6.90
CA ASP A 64 -2.64 0.95 7.11
C ASP A 64 -4.03 0.46 6.73
N VAL A 65 -4.30 -0.79 7.13
CA VAL A 65 -5.62 -1.41 6.91
C VAL A 65 -6.67 -0.74 7.80
N VAL A 66 -6.31 -0.41 9.04
CA VAL A 66 -7.25 0.11 10.05
C VAL A 66 -6.67 1.34 10.74
N TYR A 67 -7.51 2.35 10.96
CA TYR A 67 -7.16 3.49 11.78
C TYR A 67 -7.59 3.27 13.25
N PRO A 68 -6.64 3.13 14.20
CA PRO A 68 -6.89 2.66 15.56
C PRO A 68 -7.69 3.64 16.43
N LYS A 69 -7.71 4.92 16.05
CA LYS A 69 -8.46 5.99 16.75
C LYS A 69 -9.82 6.28 16.12
N GLY A 70 -10.33 5.38 15.29
CA GLY A 70 -11.64 5.53 14.65
C GLY A 70 -12.78 5.66 15.68
N ASP A 71 -13.86 6.31 15.27
CA ASP A 71 -14.98 6.77 16.11
C ASP A 71 -15.85 5.63 16.71
N ARG A 72 -15.48 4.35 16.57
CA ARG A 72 -16.30 3.20 17.00
C ARG A 72 -15.47 2.03 17.54
N GLU A 73 -15.98 1.42 18.60
CA GLU A 73 -15.31 0.34 19.36
C GLU A 73 -15.39 -1.04 18.65
N THR A 74 -16.34 -1.22 17.73
CA THR A 74 -16.52 -2.45 16.93
C THR A 74 -16.97 -2.11 15.50
N ASP A 75 -16.18 -2.49 14.49
CA ASP A 75 -16.64 -2.88 13.13
C ASP A 75 -15.48 -3.43 12.27
N TRP A 76 -14.28 -2.85 12.39
CA TRP A 76 -13.16 -3.17 11.47
C TRP A 76 -12.73 -4.66 11.44
N ARG A 77 -12.88 -5.41 12.54
CA ARG A 77 -12.52 -6.84 12.54
C ARG A 77 -13.46 -7.66 11.67
N ASP A 78 -14.75 -7.34 11.74
CA ASP A 78 -15.76 -8.04 10.98
C ASP A 78 -15.72 -7.60 9.51
N ILE A 79 -15.39 -6.32 9.27
CA ILE A 79 -15.00 -5.84 7.94
C ILE A 79 -13.83 -6.66 7.38
N VAL A 80 -12.70 -6.76 8.08
CA VAL A 80 -11.51 -7.51 7.60
C VAL A 80 -11.83 -8.99 7.38
N ARG A 81 -12.65 -9.61 8.23
CA ARG A 81 -13.11 -11.00 8.04
C ARG A 81 -14.00 -11.16 6.82
N SER A 82 -14.81 -10.15 6.50
CA SER A 82 -15.69 -10.17 5.33
C SER A 82 -14.95 -10.05 4.00
N LEU A 83 -13.69 -9.60 4.03
CA LEU A 83 -12.86 -9.50 2.83
C LEU A 83 -12.54 -10.90 2.29
N HIS A 84 -12.69 -11.08 0.98
CA HIS A 84 -12.30 -12.28 0.27
C HIS A 84 -10.77 -12.49 0.31
N GLY A 85 -10.36 -13.73 0.05
CA GLY A 85 -8.99 -14.20 0.25
C GLY A 85 -8.96 -15.28 1.31
N ASP A 86 -8.55 -16.48 0.90
CA ASP A 86 -8.44 -17.67 1.75
C ASP A 86 -7.33 -17.48 2.78
N ARG A 87 -6.25 -16.79 2.38
CA ARG A 87 -5.14 -16.41 3.24
C ARG A 87 -4.92 -14.91 3.22
N LYS A 88 -4.80 -14.29 4.39
CA LYS A 88 -4.57 -12.85 4.57
C LYS A 88 -3.31 -12.61 5.40
N ILE A 89 -2.36 -11.86 4.85
CA ILE A 89 -1.08 -11.54 5.50
C ILE A 89 -0.99 -10.02 5.62
N LEU A 90 -0.63 -9.51 6.80
CA LEU A 90 -0.39 -8.09 7.01
C LEU A 90 1.09 -7.83 7.24
N LEU A 91 1.69 -6.91 6.47
CA LEU A 91 2.86 -6.14 6.87
C LEU A 91 2.35 -4.83 7.46
N ALA A 92 2.48 -4.65 8.77
CA ALA A 92 1.89 -3.52 9.49
C ALA A 92 2.47 -2.18 9.01
N GLY A 93 1.59 -1.21 8.77
CA GLY A 93 1.94 0.19 8.56
C GLY A 93 2.00 0.99 9.86
N ASN A 94 2.30 2.29 9.76
CA ASN A 94 2.46 3.17 10.93
C ASN A 94 1.14 3.36 11.70
N HIS A 95 -0.02 3.24 11.05
CA HIS A 95 -1.30 3.28 11.75
C HIS A 95 -1.70 1.94 12.37
N ASP A 96 -1.10 0.84 11.92
CA ASP A 96 -1.39 -0.51 12.40
C ASP A 96 -0.67 -0.87 13.70
N ALA A 97 0.49 -0.26 13.99
CA ALA A 97 1.42 -0.69 15.03
C ALA A 97 0.78 -0.89 16.42
N SER A 98 -0.22 -0.09 16.78
CA SER A 98 -0.91 -0.19 18.07
C SER A 98 -1.89 -1.37 18.19
N LEU A 99 -2.18 -2.08 17.09
CA LEU A 99 -3.20 -3.12 17.00
C LEU A 99 -2.63 -4.51 16.70
N GLU A 100 -1.32 -4.72 16.73
CA GLU A 100 -0.66 -5.99 16.35
C GLU A 100 -1.32 -7.24 16.97
N LYS A 101 -1.56 -7.23 18.29
CA LYS A 101 -2.24 -8.32 19.02
C LYS A 101 -3.70 -8.55 18.59
N ARG A 102 -4.34 -7.54 18.01
CA ARG A 102 -5.73 -7.60 17.53
C ARG A 102 -5.77 -8.10 16.09
N PHE A 103 -4.75 -7.80 15.29
CA PHE A 103 -4.63 -8.28 13.91
C PHE A 103 -4.41 -9.78 13.79
N SER A 104 -3.70 -10.40 14.74
CA SER A 104 -3.54 -11.85 14.78
C SER A 104 -4.85 -12.65 14.95
N LYS A 105 -5.99 -11.97 15.18
CA LYS A 105 -7.34 -12.58 15.23
C LYS A 105 -8.08 -12.56 13.90
N VAL A 106 -7.56 -11.87 12.89
CA VAL A 106 -8.22 -11.65 11.59
C VAL A 106 -7.28 -11.81 10.39
N PHE A 107 -5.97 -11.87 10.63
CA PHE A 107 -4.93 -12.20 9.65
C PHE A 107 -4.25 -13.52 10.03
N ASP A 108 -3.87 -14.31 9.03
CA ASP A 108 -3.14 -15.56 9.20
C ASP A 108 -1.68 -15.33 9.59
N ALA A 109 -1.12 -14.18 9.19
CA ALA A 109 0.20 -13.73 9.60
C ALA A 109 0.23 -12.20 9.70
N VAL A 110 0.94 -11.70 10.72
CA VAL A 110 1.18 -10.27 10.93
C VAL A 110 2.68 -10.07 11.08
N LEU A 111 3.27 -9.31 10.19
CA LEU A 111 4.65 -8.86 10.22
C LEU A 111 4.65 -7.44 10.79
N PRO A 112 5.38 -7.18 11.90
CA PRO A 112 5.54 -5.84 12.43
C PRO A 112 6.10 -4.83 11.40
N GLU A 113 5.82 -3.56 11.63
CA GLU A 113 6.38 -2.46 10.84
C GLU A 113 7.92 -2.54 10.84
N GLY A 114 8.54 -2.33 9.69
CA GLY A 114 9.99 -2.36 9.52
C GLY A 114 10.61 -3.76 9.40
N VAL A 115 9.83 -4.83 9.53
CA VAL A 115 10.30 -6.18 9.18
C VAL A 115 10.51 -6.25 7.65
N PRO A 116 11.71 -6.61 7.17
CA PRO A 116 11.94 -6.77 5.74
C PRO A 116 11.12 -7.96 5.21
N LEU A 117 10.16 -7.67 4.34
CA LEU A 117 9.38 -8.65 3.60
C LEU A 117 9.87 -8.69 2.15
N THR A 118 10.08 -9.89 1.62
CA THR A 118 10.30 -10.15 0.20
C THR A 118 9.30 -11.18 -0.28
N VAL A 119 8.62 -10.91 -1.39
CA VAL A 119 7.81 -11.90 -2.08
C VAL A 119 8.61 -12.48 -3.25
N ARG A 120 8.44 -13.78 -3.49
CA ARG A 120 9.15 -14.48 -4.56
C ARG A 120 8.14 -15.19 -5.45
N LEU A 121 8.08 -14.76 -6.72
CA LEU A 121 7.28 -15.41 -7.76
C LEU A 121 8.22 -15.97 -8.82
N ARG A 122 8.26 -17.30 -8.95
CA ARG A 122 9.05 -18.00 -9.98
C ARG A 122 10.53 -17.57 -10.02
N GLY A 123 11.10 -17.29 -8.84
CA GLY A 123 12.50 -16.86 -8.67
C GLY A 123 12.75 -15.35 -8.77
N ARG A 124 11.77 -14.54 -9.21
CA ARG A 124 11.85 -13.07 -9.12
C ARG A 124 11.52 -12.64 -7.69
N GLU A 125 12.43 -11.89 -7.08
CA GLU A 125 12.26 -11.35 -5.72
C GLU A 125 11.87 -9.87 -5.78
N VAL A 126 10.75 -9.54 -5.16
CA VAL A 126 10.26 -8.16 -5.03
C VAL A 126 10.10 -7.86 -3.55
N ARG A 127 10.67 -6.75 -3.10
CA ARG A 127 10.65 -6.34 -1.70
C ARG A 127 9.37 -5.58 -1.39
N CYS A 128 8.86 -5.73 -0.18
CA CYS A 128 7.65 -5.08 0.26
C CYS A 128 7.96 -4.21 1.48
N VAL A 129 7.49 -2.97 1.43
CA VAL A 129 7.54 -2.02 2.54
C VAL A 129 6.19 -1.34 2.63
N HIS A 130 5.80 -0.82 3.80
CA HIS A 130 4.66 0.08 3.84
C HIS A 130 5.06 1.45 3.28
N SER A 131 5.98 2.14 3.96
CA SER A 131 6.52 3.44 3.55
C SER A 131 7.83 3.32 2.76
N PRO A 132 7.93 3.96 1.57
CA PRO A 132 9.16 4.01 0.79
C PRO A 132 10.11 5.14 1.19
N GLU A 133 9.84 5.90 2.26
CA GLU A 133 10.63 7.08 2.65
C GLU A 133 12.15 6.81 2.70
N ASN A 134 12.57 5.71 3.32
CA ASN A 134 13.99 5.38 3.45
C ASN A 134 14.66 5.01 2.11
N LEU A 135 13.89 4.58 1.11
CA LEU A 135 14.39 4.42 -0.26
C LEU A 135 14.57 5.80 -0.91
N CYS A 136 13.55 6.65 -0.77
CA CYS A 136 13.54 7.98 -1.37
C CYS A 136 14.66 8.88 -0.80
N LYS A 137 14.90 8.87 0.52
CA LYS A 137 16.01 9.59 1.18
C LYS A 137 17.40 9.16 0.70
N ARG A 138 17.55 7.93 0.23
CA ARG A 138 18.83 7.44 -0.33
C ARG A 138 19.08 7.95 -1.75
N ILE A 139 18.02 8.13 -2.54
CA ILE A 139 18.10 8.70 -3.88
C ILE A 139 18.28 10.21 -3.82
N TYR A 140 17.49 10.87 -2.98
CA TYR A 140 17.51 12.31 -2.79
C TYR A 140 17.63 12.64 -1.29
N PRO A 141 18.82 13.01 -0.80
CA PRO A 141 19.03 13.31 0.62
C PRO A 141 18.16 14.45 1.18
N GLY A 142 17.66 15.34 0.31
CA GLY A 142 16.73 16.42 0.66
C GLY A 142 15.26 16.01 0.72
N PHE A 143 14.95 14.72 0.59
CA PHE A 143 13.59 14.22 0.50
C PHE A 143 12.72 14.56 1.73
N ASP A 144 11.54 15.09 1.46
CA ASP A 144 10.41 15.15 2.38
C ASP A 144 9.29 14.20 1.94
N ASP A 145 8.49 13.73 2.89
CA ASP A 145 7.37 12.83 2.61
C ASP A 145 6.12 13.61 2.17
N LEU A 146 6.28 14.40 1.11
CA LEU A 146 5.26 15.21 0.47
C LEU A 146 5.31 14.99 -1.04
N PRO A 147 4.25 15.33 -1.80
CA PRO A 147 4.27 15.20 -3.26
C PRO A 147 5.51 15.83 -3.92
N SER A 148 5.98 16.97 -3.40
CA SER A 148 7.21 17.66 -3.84
C SER A 148 8.47 16.82 -3.68
N GLY A 149 8.67 16.14 -2.54
CA GLY A 149 9.84 15.30 -2.34
C GLY A 149 9.85 14.09 -3.27
N TYR A 150 8.68 13.50 -3.55
CA TYR A 150 8.56 12.44 -4.56
C TYR A 150 8.83 12.97 -5.98
N ALA A 151 8.47 14.22 -6.29
CA ALA A 151 8.82 14.88 -7.54
C ALA A 151 10.34 15.06 -7.69
N ASP A 152 11.02 15.49 -6.62
CA ASP A 152 12.47 15.63 -6.61
C ASP A 152 13.17 14.28 -6.82
N VAL A 153 12.64 13.20 -6.22
CA VAL A 153 13.11 11.84 -6.47
C VAL A 153 12.91 11.45 -7.93
N LEU A 154 11.74 11.73 -8.52
CA LEU A 154 11.49 11.45 -9.93
C LEU A 154 12.50 12.16 -10.83
N LEU A 155 12.71 13.47 -10.62
CA LEU A 155 13.69 14.26 -11.37
C LEU A 155 15.11 13.71 -11.21
N THR A 156 15.46 13.28 -10.00
CA THR A 156 16.76 12.66 -9.70
C THR A 156 16.93 11.32 -10.44
N LEU A 157 15.86 10.55 -10.62
CA LEU A 157 15.90 9.29 -11.40
C LEU A 157 15.93 9.54 -12.91
N GLU A 158 15.20 10.54 -13.40
CA GLU A 158 15.11 10.85 -14.84
C GLU A 158 16.39 11.51 -15.37
N TYR A 159 16.91 12.50 -14.64
CA TYR A 159 18.03 13.32 -15.08
C TYR A 159 19.33 13.04 -14.32
N GLY A 160 19.23 12.45 -13.13
CA GLY A 160 20.40 11.95 -12.41
C GLY A 160 20.78 10.55 -12.89
N ASN A 161 22.05 10.19 -12.67
CA ASN A 161 22.54 8.85 -12.94
C ASN A 161 22.25 7.88 -11.77
N GLU A 162 21.15 8.12 -11.06
CA GLU A 162 20.73 7.38 -9.86
C GLU A 162 19.66 6.35 -10.22
N ARG A 163 19.63 5.25 -9.48
CA ARG A 163 18.65 4.17 -9.65
C ARG A 163 18.23 3.61 -8.31
N ILE A 164 16.96 3.25 -8.18
CA ILE A 164 16.47 2.50 -7.03
C ILE A 164 16.95 1.05 -7.20
N GLU A 165 17.69 0.55 -6.22
CA GLU A 165 18.21 -0.81 -6.23
C GLU A 165 17.10 -1.83 -5.94
N GLY A 166 16.91 -2.77 -6.86
CA GLY A 166 15.89 -3.81 -6.78
C GLY A 166 14.48 -3.29 -7.02
N GLU A 167 13.50 -4.15 -6.77
CA GLU A 167 12.08 -3.92 -7.07
C GLU A 167 11.28 -3.89 -5.79
N TRP A 168 10.30 -2.98 -5.72
CA TRP A 168 9.59 -2.67 -4.50
C TRP A 168 8.09 -2.52 -4.72
N LEU A 169 7.31 -3.03 -3.77
CA LEU A 169 5.90 -2.69 -3.60
C LEU A 169 5.74 -1.86 -2.32
N CYS A 170 4.93 -0.81 -2.37
CA CYS A 170 4.63 0.06 -1.22
C CYS A 170 3.14 0.39 -1.07
N GLY A 171 2.75 0.83 0.13
CA GLY A 171 1.53 1.61 0.37
C GLY A 171 1.91 3.05 0.66
N HIS A 172 1.32 3.66 1.70
CA HIS A 172 1.72 4.91 2.39
C HIS A 172 1.63 6.19 1.57
N VAL A 173 2.03 6.16 0.31
CA VAL A 173 2.12 7.32 -0.58
C VAL A 173 0.77 7.75 -1.13
N HIS A 174 -0.29 7.01 -0.82
CA HIS A 174 -1.65 7.28 -1.24
C HIS A 174 -1.74 7.60 -2.75
N THR A 175 -2.37 8.71 -3.09
CA THR A 175 -2.64 9.14 -4.46
C THR A 175 -1.48 9.88 -5.13
N VAL A 176 -0.29 9.94 -4.53
CA VAL A 176 0.87 10.69 -5.08
C VAL A 176 1.37 10.04 -6.37
N PHE A 177 1.73 8.75 -6.32
CA PHE A 177 2.16 8.02 -7.50
C PHE A 177 1.58 6.62 -7.56
N ARG A 178 1.45 6.09 -8.77
CA ARG A 178 1.20 4.67 -9.01
C ARG A 178 2.52 3.91 -9.25
N LYS A 179 3.51 4.58 -9.85
CA LYS A 179 4.89 4.08 -9.99
C LYS A 179 5.91 5.21 -9.85
N LEU A 180 7.02 4.92 -9.19
CA LEU A 180 8.21 5.77 -9.09
C LEU A 180 9.47 4.90 -9.19
N GLY A 181 10.17 4.98 -10.32
CA GLY A 181 11.26 4.07 -10.70
C GLY A 181 10.81 2.61 -10.65
N SER A 182 11.45 1.83 -9.77
CA SER A 182 11.14 0.43 -9.51
C SER A 182 10.27 0.21 -8.26
N ILE A 183 9.58 1.26 -7.80
CA ILE A 183 8.59 1.20 -6.72
C ILE A 183 7.19 1.27 -7.34
N VAL A 184 6.34 0.29 -7.03
CA VAL A 184 4.91 0.27 -7.40
C VAL A 184 4.07 0.43 -6.14
N ASN A 185 3.16 1.40 -6.18
CA ASN A 185 2.19 1.61 -5.12
C ASN A 185 1.03 0.60 -5.27
N VAL A 186 0.71 -0.14 -4.21
CA VAL A 186 -0.38 -1.12 -4.13
C VAL A 186 -1.51 -0.68 -3.20
N GLY A 187 -1.49 0.56 -2.72
CA GLY A 187 -2.59 1.19 -1.98
C GLY A 187 -3.88 1.19 -2.80
N VAL A 188 -5.02 0.95 -2.15
CA VAL A 188 -6.32 0.83 -2.84
C VAL A 188 -6.63 2.05 -3.70
N ASP A 189 -6.21 3.23 -3.27
CA ASP A 189 -6.42 4.51 -3.92
C ASP A 189 -5.56 4.74 -5.18
N ALA A 190 -4.59 3.87 -5.46
CA ALA A 190 -3.89 3.80 -6.75
C ALA A 190 -4.55 2.84 -7.76
N TRP A 191 -5.54 2.06 -7.33
CA TRP A 191 -6.17 0.96 -8.08
C TRP A 191 -7.70 1.00 -7.99
N ASP A 192 -8.28 2.19 -8.17
CA ASP A 192 -9.74 2.41 -8.19
C ASP A 192 -10.48 1.91 -6.93
N TYR A 193 -9.79 1.93 -5.80
CA TYR A 193 -10.24 1.43 -4.50
C TYR A 193 -10.42 -0.08 -4.43
N ALA A 194 -9.59 -0.84 -5.16
CA ALA A 194 -9.56 -2.30 -5.14
C ALA A 194 -8.13 -2.85 -4.92
N PRO A 195 -7.99 -4.11 -4.47
CA PRO A 195 -6.70 -4.82 -4.48
C PRO A 195 -6.16 -5.00 -5.91
N VAL A 196 -4.84 -5.11 -6.03
CA VAL A 196 -4.16 -5.35 -7.30
C VAL A 196 -3.64 -6.79 -7.38
N SER A 197 -3.79 -7.44 -8.53
CA SER A 197 -3.22 -8.78 -8.75
C SER A 197 -1.70 -8.74 -8.83
N VAL A 198 -1.02 -9.83 -8.49
CA VAL A 198 0.44 -9.92 -8.67
C VAL A 198 0.86 -9.68 -10.12
N ALA A 199 0.06 -10.14 -11.08
CA ALA A 199 0.33 -9.95 -12.50
C ALA A 199 0.34 -8.46 -12.88
N ASP A 200 -0.65 -7.69 -12.42
CA ASP A 200 -0.77 -6.27 -12.75
C ASP A 200 0.28 -5.42 -12.01
N ALA A 201 0.56 -5.74 -10.74
CA ALA A 201 1.61 -5.07 -9.98
C ALA A 201 2.99 -5.29 -10.62
N PHE A 202 3.28 -6.52 -11.06
CA PHE A 202 4.57 -6.86 -11.68
C PHE A 202 4.66 -6.32 -13.11
N ALA A 203 3.55 -6.26 -13.85
CA ALA A 203 3.51 -5.60 -15.14
C ALA A 203 3.88 -4.11 -15.03
N LEU A 204 3.49 -3.42 -13.94
CA LEU A 204 3.97 -2.06 -13.70
C LEU A 204 5.46 -2.03 -13.35
N LEU A 205 6.02 -3.01 -12.65
CA LEU A 205 7.47 -3.07 -12.43
C LEU A 205 8.23 -3.18 -13.77
N ASP A 206 7.68 -3.95 -14.72
CA ASP A 206 8.24 -4.14 -16.07
C ASP A 206 8.05 -2.93 -17.00
N ASP A 207 7.18 -1.98 -16.65
CA ASP A 207 6.96 -0.76 -17.41
C ASP A 207 8.21 0.13 -17.41
N SER A 208 8.63 0.58 -18.60
CA SER A 208 9.86 1.36 -18.79
C SER A 208 9.75 2.82 -18.33
N ARG A 209 8.54 3.33 -18.07
CA ARG A 209 8.34 4.71 -17.60
C ARG A 209 8.87 4.85 -16.18
N ILE A 210 9.63 5.91 -15.91
CA ILE A 210 10.21 6.14 -14.59
C ILE A 210 9.15 6.68 -13.62
N GLY A 211 8.22 7.51 -14.07
CA GLY A 211 7.10 8.01 -13.27
C GLY A 211 5.75 7.67 -13.86
N ILE A 212 4.82 7.18 -13.04
CA ILE A 212 3.40 7.15 -13.35
C ILE A 212 2.67 7.87 -12.19
N PRO A 213 2.15 9.09 -12.42
CA PRO A 213 1.50 9.85 -11.37
C PRO A 213 0.23 9.15 -10.88
N GLY A 214 -0.08 9.34 -9.61
CA GLY A 214 -1.38 9.02 -9.04
C GLY A 214 -2.33 10.20 -9.24
N ARG A 215 -3.47 10.18 -8.55
CA ARG A 215 -4.51 11.22 -8.69
C ARG A 215 -4.06 12.61 -8.21
N LYS A 216 -3.25 12.68 -7.14
CA LYS A 216 -2.62 13.94 -6.70
C LYS A 216 -1.38 14.26 -7.54
N GLY A 217 -0.78 13.24 -8.16
CA GLY A 217 0.43 13.38 -8.96
C GLY A 217 1.63 13.83 -8.14
N PHE A 218 2.69 14.23 -8.84
CA PHE A 218 3.88 14.85 -8.25
C PHE A 218 3.72 16.38 -8.13
N ASP A 219 2.57 16.91 -8.53
CA ASP A 219 2.32 18.34 -8.53
C ASP A 219 1.95 18.79 -7.11
N GLY A 220 2.69 19.77 -6.59
CA GLY A 220 2.60 20.29 -5.23
C GLY A 220 1.31 21.04 -4.93
N ASP A 221 0.15 20.39 -5.04
CA ASP A 221 -1.09 20.88 -4.44
C ASP A 221 -0.96 20.71 -2.91
N PHE A 222 -0.17 21.62 -2.33
CA PHE A 222 -0.09 21.87 -0.89
C PHE A 222 -1.49 22.21 -0.45
N GLY A 223 -2.24 21.20 -0.01
CA GLY A 223 -3.58 21.39 0.54
C GLY A 223 -3.52 22.58 1.49
N GLU A 224 -4.31 23.62 1.18
CA GLU A 224 -4.43 24.76 2.07
C GLU A 224 -4.69 24.24 3.47
N ALA A 225 -3.74 24.50 4.36
CA ALA A 225 -3.89 24.28 5.78
C ALA A 225 -5.01 25.22 6.26
N GLY A 226 -6.21 24.66 6.39
CA GLY A 226 -7.36 25.26 7.05
C GLY A 226 -7.79 24.39 8.22
#